data_AF-A0A5B0QLQ6-F1
#
_entry.id   AF-A0A5B0QLQ6-F1
#
_cell.length_a   1.000
_cell.length_b   1.000
_cell.length_c   1.000
_cell.angle_alpha   90.00
_cell.angle_beta   90.00
_cell.angle_gamma   90.00
#
_symmetry.space_group_name_H-M   'P 1'
#
loop_
_entity.id
_entity.type
_entity.pdbx_description
1 polymer ?
#
loop_
_entity_poly.entity_id
_entity_poly.type
_entity_poly.pdbx_seq_one_letter_code
_entity_poly.pdbx_strand_id
1 'polypeptide(L)'
;MNLVLARCILWIGFHHFLLADSSQQQSSRPASLQFSSAQARKFSVPRKLPQMDFEIDASYAGLLDISKGPHEEAKIFFWFIPAHNALGANELTLWSNGGPGCSSMIGAFQENGPIMWDPGRTSAIKNPYSWHTRSSMLYVDHPIGVGYSVGKAVIDNEYQVADYLCRFLEAWLKVFPEMSQKNFYLAGESYAGMYLSYTAATIHAKKHQFPLPLKGLLLIDAVFSE
;
A
#
# COMPACT_ATOMS: atom_id res chain seq x y z
N MET A 1 -19.39 3.39 30.52
CA MET A 1 -18.38 3.24 31.60
C MET A 1 -18.22 1.74 31.87
N ASN A 2 -17.19 1.00 31.48
CA ASN A 2 -15.99 1.24 30.69
C ASN A 2 -15.66 -0.11 30.01
N LEU A 3 -15.69 -0.18 28.68
CA LEU A 3 -15.14 -1.27 27.87
C LEU A 3 -13.69 -0.94 27.46
N VAL A 4 -12.88 -0.52 28.43
CA VAL A 4 -11.49 -0.05 28.22
C VAL A 4 -10.46 -1.01 28.83
N LEU A 5 -10.88 -2.23 29.23
CA LEU A 5 -10.00 -3.16 29.99
C LEU A 5 -9.82 -4.54 29.35
N ALA A 6 -9.86 -4.64 28.03
CA ALA A 6 -9.57 -5.89 27.30
C ALA A 6 -8.38 -5.80 26.32
N ARG A 7 -7.50 -4.80 26.48
CA ARG A 7 -6.22 -4.73 25.76
C ARG A 7 -5.10 -4.40 26.74
N CYS A 8 -4.58 -5.41 27.46
CA CYS A 8 -3.35 -5.24 28.27
C CYS A 8 -2.58 -6.52 28.63
N ILE A 9 -2.92 -7.71 28.11
CA ILE A 9 -2.18 -8.93 28.50
C ILE A 9 -1.91 -9.77 27.25
N LEU A 10 -0.82 -9.44 26.54
CA LEU A 10 -0.06 -10.39 25.71
C LEU A 10 1.28 -9.81 25.19
N TRP A 11 1.82 -8.75 25.81
CA TRP A 11 3.04 -8.07 25.33
C TRP A 11 4.12 -7.94 26.41
N ILE A 12 4.51 -9.06 27.05
CA ILE A 12 5.67 -9.10 27.99
C ILE A 12 6.62 -10.29 27.71
N GLY A 13 6.42 -11.07 26.65
CA GLY A 13 7.18 -12.32 26.40
C GLY A 13 8.42 -12.26 25.50
N PHE A 14 8.81 -11.11 24.95
CA PHE A 14 9.87 -11.01 23.93
C PHE A 14 10.86 -9.87 24.18
N HIS A 15 11.41 -9.79 25.40
CA HIS A 15 12.33 -8.69 25.78
C HIS A 15 13.67 -9.14 26.37
N HIS A 16 14.18 -10.33 26.02
CA HIS A 16 15.50 -10.76 26.51
C HIS A 16 16.43 -11.47 25.51
N PHE A 17 16.20 -11.35 24.20
CA PHE A 17 17.10 -12.01 23.22
C PHE A 17 17.35 -11.25 21.90
N LEU A 18 17.34 -9.91 21.91
CA LEU A 18 17.64 -9.08 20.72
C LEU A 18 18.48 -7.82 21.06
N LEU A 19 19.45 -7.94 21.98
CA LEU A 19 20.43 -6.87 22.27
C LEU A 19 21.87 -7.22 21.84
N ALA A 20 22.01 -8.15 20.90
CA ALA A 20 23.27 -8.32 20.20
C ALA A 20 22.98 -8.21 18.70
N ASP A 21 23.65 -7.26 18.06
CA ASP A 21 23.81 -7.09 16.60
C ASP A 21 22.99 -5.99 15.90
N SER A 22 22.96 -4.78 16.48
CA SER A 22 22.50 -3.56 15.78
C SER A 22 23.62 -2.70 15.20
N SER A 23 24.87 -3.19 15.21
CA SER A 23 26.00 -2.51 14.58
C SER A 23 26.40 -3.21 13.28
N GLN A 24 25.92 -2.66 12.16
CA GLN A 24 26.33 -2.88 10.75
C GLN A 24 25.21 -3.39 9.85
N GLN A 25 24.42 -2.46 9.30
CA GLN A 25 24.06 -2.45 7.87
C GLN A 25 23.44 -1.10 7.54
N GLN A 26 24.28 -0.06 7.49
CA GLN A 26 23.92 1.18 6.81
C GLN A 26 23.99 0.88 5.31
N SER A 27 22.96 0.21 4.79
CA SER A 27 22.89 -0.15 3.38
C SER A 27 22.82 1.14 2.55
N SER A 28 23.69 1.24 1.55
CA SER A 28 23.74 2.38 0.65
C SER A 28 22.35 2.61 0.05
N ARG A 29 21.89 3.86 0.09
CA ARG A 29 20.65 4.26 -0.58
C ARG A 29 20.73 3.82 -2.05
N PRO A 30 19.74 3.10 -2.60
CA PRO A 30 19.74 2.73 -4.00
C PRO A 30 19.86 3.99 -4.85
N ALA A 31 20.45 3.85 -6.04
CA ALA A 31 20.40 4.90 -7.06
C ALA A 31 18.96 5.42 -7.14
N SER A 32 18.78 6.74 -7.14
CA SER A 32 17.46 7.36 -7.13
C SER A 32 16.60 6.71 -8.21
N LEU A 33 15.50 6.05 -7.83
CA LEU A 33 14.61 5.39 -8.76
C LEU A 33 14.07 6.45 -9.74
N GLN A 34 14.37 6.30 -11.02
CA GLN A 34 13.91 7.18 -12.09
C GLN A 34 12.91 6.41 -12.94
N PHE A 35 11.75 7.00 -13.17
CA PHE A 35 10.71 6.43 -14.02
C PHE A 35 10.87 6.91 -15.46
N SER A 36 10.91 5.98 -16.40
CA SER A 36 10.98 6.25 -17.84
C SER A 36 9.71 6.92 -18.38
N SER A 37 8.55 6.63 -17.78
CA SER A 37 7.30 7.28 -18.15
C SER A 37 7.27 8.74 -17.69
N ALA A 38 7.08 9.65 -18.64
CA ALA A 38 6.89 11.07 -18.34
C ALA A 38 5.65 11.34 -17.47
N GLN A 39 4.68 10.41 -17.46
CA GLN A 39 3.47 10.52 -16.65
C GLN A 39 3.77 10.40 -15.15
N ALA A 40 4.76 9.61 -14.73
CA ALA A 40 5.13 9.44 -13.33
C ALA A 40 5.42 10.78 -12.64
N ARG A 41 6.04 11.73 -13.35
CA ARG A 41 6.34 13.08 -12.83
C ARG A 41 5.09 13.87 -12.44
N LYS A 42 3.95 13.62 -13.09
CA LYS A 42 2.67 14.28 -12.78
C LYS A 42 2.11 13.87 -11.42
N PHE A 43 2.54 12.71 -10.93
CA PHE A 43 2.13 12.17 -9.63
C PHE A 43 3.12 12.51 -8.51
N SER A 44 4.22 13.23 -8.79
CA SER A 44 5.26 13.50 -7.79
C SER A 44 4.70 14.26 -6.59
N VAL A 45 4.95 13.74 -5.39
CA VAL A 45 4.58 14.37 -4.12
C VAL A 45 5.75 15.20 -3.60
N PRO A 46 5.53 16.43 -3.10
CA PRO A 46 6.56 17.21 -2.42
C PRO A 46 7.14 16.45 -1.22
N ARG A 47 8.47 16.39 -1.11
CA ARG A 47 9.15 15.66 -0.03
C ARG A 47 8.87 16.25 1.36
N LYS A 48 8.57 17.54 1.44
CA LYS A 48 8.11 18.22 2.65
C LYS A 48 6.61 18.51 2.52
N LEU A 49 5.80 17.79 3.28
CA LEU A 49 4.35 17.99 3.32
C LEU A 49 3.98 19.08 4.34
N PRO A 50 2.78 19.67 4.23
CA PRO A 50 2.28 20.60 5.23
C PRO A 50 2.31 20.00 6.64
N GLN A 51 2.62 20.83 7.64
CA GLN A 51 2.62 20.44 9.06
C GLN A 51 3.64 19.35 9.43
N MET A 52 4.70 19.20 8.63
CA MET A 52 5.84 18.33 8.91
C MET A 52 7.14 19.13 9.03
N ASP A 53 7.91 18.87 10.10
CA ASP A 53 9.25 19.42 10.32
C ASP A 53 10.36 18.58 9.67
N PHE A 54 9.98 17.48 9.00
CA PHE A 54 10.88 16.59 8.28
C PHE A 54 10.47 16.34 6.83
N GLU A 55 11.43 15.82 6.04
CA GLU A 55 11.19 15.34 4.68
C GLU A 55 11.03 13.82 4.64
N ILE A 56 10.19 13.35 3.72
CA ILE A 56 10.11 11.96 3.28
C ILE A 56 10.91 11.73 2.00
N ASP A 57 11.02 10.46 1.62
CA ASP A 57 11.58 10.06 0.34
C ASP A 57 10.65 10.48 -0.82
N ALA A 58 11.21 10.51 -2.03
CA ALA A 58 10.42 10.80 -3.22
C ALA A 58 9.29 9.77 -3.34
N SER A 59 8.05 10.24 -3.52
CA SER A 59 6.86 9.40 -3.60
C SER A 59 5.89 9.96 -4.63
N TYR A 60 4.87 9.17 -4.97
CA TYR A 60 3.98 9.45 -6.09
C TYR A 60 2.54 9.17 -5.70
N ALA A 61 1.64 10.15 -5.81
CA ALA A 61 0.24 9.98 -5.46
C ALA A 61 -0.69 10.66 -6.46
N GLY A 62 -1.89 10.13 -6.59
CA GLY A 62 -2.96 10.76 -7.36
C GLY A 62 -3.99 9.78 -7.87
N LEU A 63 -4.92 10.32 -8.67
CA LEU A 63 -6.00 9.58 -9.29
C LEU A 63 -5.54 8.97 -10.62
N LEU A 64 -5.70 7.67 -10.76
CA LEU A 64 -5.46 6.94 -12.00
C LEU A 64 -6.79 6.49 -12.60
N ASP A 65 -7.04 6.87 -13.85
CA ASP A 65 -8.24 6.47 -14.59
C ASP A 65 -8.10 5.02 -15.07
N ILE A 66 -9.07 4.19 -14.69
CA ILE A 66 -9.11 2.78 -15.03
C ILE A 66 -10.36 2.41 -15.83
N SER A 67 -11.18 3.38 -16.23
CA SER A 67 -12.49 3.22 -16.88
C SER A 67 -12.43 2.37 -18.16
N LYS A 68 -13.41 1.47 -18.38
CA LYS A 68 -13.55 0.72 -19.64
C LYS A 68 -14.71 1.31 -20.47
N GLY A 69 -14.35 2.08 -21.49
CA GLY A 69 -15.31 2.66 -22.42
C GLY A 69 -16.02 3.91 -21.88
N PRO A 70 -16.93 4.50 -22.68
CA PRO A 70 -17.47 5.83 -22.43
C PRO A 70 -18.55 5.89 -21.33
N HIS A 71 -19.03 4.74 -20.84
CA HIS A 71 -20.13 4.66 -19.87
C HIS A 71 -19.68 4.23 -18.47
N GLU A 72 -18.37 4.13 -18.26
CA GLU A 72 -17.79 3.85 -16.97
C GLU A 72 -16.93 5.03 -16.54
N GLU A 73 -17.06 5.44 -15.28
CA GLU A 73 -16.18 6.41 -14.64
C GLU A 73 -15.62 5.76 -13.39
N ALA A 74 -14.34 5.42 -13.42
CA ALA A 74 -13.65 4.74 -12.35
C ALA A 74 -12.20 5.26 -12.26
N LYS A 75 -11.91 6.03 -11.21
CA LYS A 75 -10.57 6.54 -10.92
C LYS A 75 -10.14 6.13 -9.52
N ILE A 76 -9.03 5.41 -9.44
CA ILE A 76 -8.48 4.92 -8.18
C ILE A 76 -7.35 5.82 -7.71
N PHE A 77 -7.45 6.28 -6.47
CA PHE A 77 -6.37 6.99 -5.80
C PHE A 77 -5.34 6.00 -5.27
N PHE A 78 -4.08 6.35 -5.44
CA PHE A 78 -2.97 5.61 -4.87
C PHE A 78 -1.96 6.57 -4.25
N TRP A 79 -1.18 6.03 -3.33
CA TRP A 79 0.10 6.61 -2.92
C TRP A 79 1.18 5.54 -2.96
N PHE A 80 2.16 5.77 -3.83
CA PHE A 80 3.29 4.89 -4.06
C PHE A 80 4.57 5.46 -3.47
N ILE A 81 5.25 4.66 -2.66
CA ILE A 81 6.45 5.01 -1.92
C ILE A 81 7.52 3.96 -2.25
N PRO A 82 8.50 4.31 -3.11
CA PRO A 82 9.63 3.43 -3.43
C PRO A 82 10.36 2.95 -2.17
N ALA A 83 10.98 1.77 -2.27
CA ALA A 83 11.81 1.24 -1.20
C ALA A 83 12.95 2.22 -0.83
N HIS A 84 13.14 2.45 0.46
CA HIS A 84 14.15 3.35 1.01
C HIS A 84 15.57 2.90 0.73
N ASN A 85 15.79 1.58 0.77
CA ASN A 85 17.12 0.97 0.72
C ASN A 85 17.17 -0.25 -0.22
N ALA A 86 18.36 -0.76 -0.48
CA ALA A 86 18.58 -1.86 -1.42
C ALA A 86 17.89 -3.18 -1.02
N LEU A 87 17.61 -3.40 0.27
CA LEU A 87 16.97 -4.64 0.74
C LEU A 87 15.54 -4.78 0.22
N GLY A 88 14.81 -3.67 0.07
CA GLY A 88 13.45 -3.66 -0.46
C GLY A 88 13.37 -3.36 -1.96
N ALA A 89 14.50 -3.15 -2.64
CA ALA A 89 14.51 -2.60 -3.99
C ALA A 89 13.83 -3.51 -5.02
N ASN A 90 13.80 -4.84 -4.79
CA ASN A 90 13.14 -5.79 -5.69
C ASN A 90 11.73 -6.20 -5.25
N GLU A 91 11.27 -5.72 -4.10
CA GLU A 91 9.96 -6.08 -3.53
C GLU A 91 8.94 -4.95 -3.79
N LEU A 92 7.71 -5.34 -4.10
CA LEU A 92 6.56 -4.45 -4.28
C LEU A 92 5.38 -5.01 -3.47
N THR A 93 4.84 -4.19 -2.57
CA THR A 93 3.70 -4.57 -1.74
C THR A 93 2.55 -3.61 -2.00
N LEU A 94 1.42 -4.13 -2.47
CA LEU A 94 0.16 -3.40 -2.42
C LEU A 94 -0.41 -3.52 -1.00
N TRP A 95 -0.80 -2.38 -0.41
CA TRP A 95 -1.49 -2.31 0.86
C TRP A 95 -2.96 -1.90 0.68
N SER A 96 -3.85 -2.65 1.35
CA SER A 96 -5.29 -2.38 1.41
C SER A 96 -5.81 -2.41 2.84
N ASN A 97 -6.49 -1.35 3.28
CA ASN A 97 -7.34 -1.40 4.46
C ASN A 97 -8.73 -1.97 4.09
N GLY A 98 -9.40 -2.60 5.05
CA GLY A 98 -10.72 -3.22 4.87
C GLY A 98 -11.90 -2.27 5.10
N GLY A 99 -12.67 -2.52 6.17
CA GLY A 99 -13.90 -1.80 6.49
C GLY A 99 -15.13 -2.72 6.43
N PRO A 100 -15.76 -2.96 5.26
CA PRO A 100 -15.46 -2.42 3.92
C PRO A 100 -15.58 -0.89 3.81
N GLY A 101 -14.76 -0.27 2.96
CA GLY A 101 -14.86 1.17 2.65
C GLY A 101 -13.88 2.10 3.38
N CYS A 102 -12.93 1.55 4.13
CA CYS A 102 -11.89 2.34 4.78
C CYS A 102 -10.77 2.70 3.80
N SER A 103 -10.28 3.94 3.86
CA SER A 103 -9.15 4.38 3.04
C SER A 103 -7.85 3.68 3.46
N SER A 104 -7.05 3.29 2.48
CA SER A 104 -5.70 2.76 2.70
C SER A 104 -4.69 3.82 3.15
N MET A 105 -5.10 5.09 3.17
CA MET A 105 -4.34 6.15 3.80
C MET A 105 -4.27 5.99 5.32
N ILE A 106 -5.18 5.22 5.94
CA ILE A 106 -5.04 4.81 7.34
C ILE A 106 -3.72 4.05 7.51
N GLY A 107 -3.45 3.04 6.68
CA GLY A 107 -2.17 2.33 6.70
C GLY A 107 -0.96 3.20 6.42
N ALA A 108 -1.10 4.14 5.48
CA ALA A 108 -0.02 5.05 5.11
C ALA A 108 0.35 6.06 6.22
N PHE A 109 -0.61 6.49 7.04
CA PHE A 109 -0.40 7.53 8.04
C PHE A 109 -0.48 7.06 9.50
N GLN A 110 -0.99 5.87 9.80
CA GLN A 110 -1.20 5.42 11.19
C GLN A 110 -0.63 4.03 11.47
N GLU A 111 -0.14 3.33 10.44
CA GLU A 111 0.33 1.94 10.60
C GLU A 111 1.76 1.77 10.09
N ASN A 112 1.91 1.55 8.78
CA ASN A 112 3.15 1.03 8.20
C ASN A 112 3.80 1.96 7.15
N GLY A 113 3.18 3.10 6.85
CA GLY A 113 3.79 4.12 5.99
C GLY A 113 4.88 4.94 6.69
N PRO A 114 5.61 5.80 5.95
CA PRO A 114 6.79 6.53 6.45
C PRO A 114 6.45 7.63 7.44
N ILE A 115 5.17 8.00 7.52
CA ILE A 115 4.64 9.05 8.38
C ILE A 115 3.69 8.41 9.38
N MET A 116 3.74 8.89 10.62
CA MET A 116 2.81 8.50 11.67
C MET A 116 2.09 9.73 12.21
N TRP A 117 0.77 9.69 12.15
CA TRP A 117 -0.16 10.70 12.62
C TRP A 117 -1.29 10.04 13.40
N ASP A 118 -0.95 9.53 14.58
CA ASP A 118 -1.90 8.90 15.48
C ASP A 118 -2.99 9.88 15.96
N PRO A 119 -4.19 9.38 16.30
CA PRO A 119 -5.23 10.18 16.93
C PRO A 119 -4.71 10.95 18.14
N GLY A 120 -5.01 12.25 18.21
CA GLY A 120 -4.59 13.13 19.31
C GLY A 120 -3.21 13.79 19.11
N ARG A 121 -2.46 13.47 18.05
CA ARG A 121 -1.24 14.20 17.71
C ARG A 121 -1.54 15.53 17.02
N THR A 122 -0.75 16.54 17.37
CA THR A 122 -0.77 17.87 16.76
C THR A 122 0.24 18.04 15.62
N SER A 123 1.14 17.07 15.45
CA SER A 123 2.15 17.05 14.38
C SER A 123 2.47 15.61 13.99
N ALA A 124 2.84 15.41 12.72
CA ALA A 124 3.28 14.12 12.23
C ALA A 124 4.70 13.80 12.71
N ILE A 125 5.02 12.51 12.86
CA ILE A 125 6.39 12.04 13.15
C ILE A 125 6.84 11.05 12.08
N LYS A 126 8.16 10.85 11.98
CA LYS A 126 8.71 9.75 11.16
C LYS A 126 8.34 8.41 11.79
N ASN A 127 7.93 7.46 10.96
CA ASN A 127 7.77 6.08 11.38
C ASN A 127 9.11 5.32 11.18
N PRO A 128 9.87 5.00 12.25
CA PRO A 128 11.13 4.27 12.12
C PRO A 128 10.93 2.80 11.68
N TYR A 129 9.71 2.29 11.77
CA TYR A 129 9.35 0.91 11.41
C TYR A 129 8.57 0.82 10.10
N SER A 130 8.65 1.86 9.27
CA SER A 130 7.90 1.87 8.03
C SER A 130 8.34 0.75 7.09
N TRP A 131 7.36 0.12 6.45
CA TRP A 131 7.56 -1.01 5.56
C TRP A 131 8.27 -0.63 4.27
N HIS A 132 8.32 0.66 3.92
CA HIS A 132 9.12 1.11 2.78
C HIS A 132 10.63 0.84 2.95
N THR A 133 11.09 0.47 4.15
CA THR A 133 12.46 0.00 4.40
C THR A 133 12.73 -1.45 3.95
N ARG A 134 11.68 -2.18 3.54
CA ARG A 134 11.71 -3.59 3.14
C ARG A 134 10.95 -3.90 1.83
N SER A 135 10.12 -2.98 1.34
CA SER A 135 9.41 -3.14 0.07
C SER A 135 9.07 -1.78 -0.52
N SER A 136 8.85 -1.68 -1.82
CA SER A 136 8.17 -0.50 -2.38
C SER A 136 6.68 -0.61 -2.03
N MET A 137 6.14 0.38 -1.34
CA MET A 137 4.77 0.34 -0.82
C MET A 137 3.81 1.04 -1.77
N LEU A 138 2.70 0.38 -2.12
CA LEU A 138 1.63 0.91 -2.94
C LEU A 138 0.32 0.87 -2.16
N TYR A 139 -0.06 1.99 -1.56
CA TYR A 139 -1.33 2.15 -0.85
C TYR A 139 -2.43 2.50 -1.84
N VAL A 140 -3.55 1.79 -1.80
CA VAL A 140 -4.62 1.95 -2.80
C VAL A 140 -5.97 2.13 -2.12
N ASP A 141 -6.65 3.23 -2.42
CA ASP A 141 -8.03 3.43 -1.99
C ASP A 141 -8.97 2.67 -2.93
N HIS A 142 -9.63 1.62 -2.43
CA HIS A 142 -10.61 0.86 -3.19
C HIS A 142 -11.67 0.30 -2.23
N PRO A 143 -12.88 -0.06 -2.71
CA PRO A 143 -13.41 0.11 -4.07
C PRO A 143 -13.64 1.57 -4.50
N ILE A 144 -14.24 1.79 -5.67
CA ILE A 144 -14.60 3.14 -6.15
C ILE A 144 -15.51 3.83 -5.11
N GLY A 145 -15.20 5.09 -4.78
CA GLY A 145 -15.89 5.86 -3.74
C GLY A 145 -15.20 5.84 -2.37
N VAL A 146 -14.19 4.99 -2.17
CA VAL A 146 -13.39 4.95 -0.93
C VAL A 146 -12.31 6.03 -0.93
N GLY A 147 -12.15 6.70 0.21
CA GLY A 147 -11.09 7.70 0.41
C GLY A 147 -11.10 8.76 -0.67
N TYR A 148 -10.01 8.86 -1.43
CA TYR A 148 -9.90 9.79 -2.55
C TYR A 148 -10.29 9.21 -3.91
N SER A 149 -10.62 7.91 -4.00
CA SER A 149 -11.07 7.27 -5.24
C SER A 149 -12.47 7.73 -5.64
N VAL A 150 -12.64 8.08 -6.91
CA VAL A 150 -13.89 8.70 -7.43
C VAL A 150 -14.42 7.97 -8.65
N GLY A 151 -15.74 7.98 -8.80
CA GLY A 151 -16.39 7.38 -9.96
C GLY A 151 -17.86 7.08 -9.70
N LYS A 152 -18.48 6.43 -10.69
CA LYS A 152 -19.90 6.02 -10.66
C LYS A 152 -20.08 4.50 -10.77
N ALA A 153 -18.98 3.77 -10.89
CA ALA A 153 -18.99 2.32 -10.87
C ALA A 153 -19.55 1.81 -9.54
N VAL A 154 -20.54 0.94 -9.62
CA VAL A 154 -21.09 0.20 -8.48
C VAL A 154 -20.35 -1.13 -8.39
N ILE A 155 -19.84 -1.45 -7.20
CA ILE A 155 -19.08 -2.67 -6.91
C ILE A 155 -19.86 -3.46 -5.87
N ASP A 156 -20.47 -4.55 -6.31
CA ASP A 156 -21.42 -5.37 -5.56
C ASP A 156 -20.78 -6.60 -4.90
N ASN A 157 -19.58 -7.00 -5.32
CA ASN A 157 -18.89 -8.19 -4.79
C ASN A 157 -17.37 -8.18 -5.02
N GLU A 158 -16.68 -9.11 -4.39
CA GLU A 158 -15.22 -9.25 -4.37
C GLU A 158 -14.64 -9.61 -5.74
N TYR A 159 -15.40 -10.28 -6.63
CA TYR A 159 -14.94 -10.54 -7.99
C TYR A 159 -14.80 -9.24 -8.79
N GLN A 160 -15.73 -8.29 -8.61
CA GLN A 160 -15.63 -6.97 -9.21
C GLN A 160 -14.50 -6.15 -8.59
N VAL A 161 -14.30 -6.23 -7.27
CA VAL A 161 -13.12 -5.62 -6.60
C VAL A 161 -11.82 -6.12 -7.24
N ALA A 162 -11.71 -7.44 -7.42
CA ALA A 162 -10.55 -8.07 -8.03
C ALA A 162 -10.31 -7.61 -9.49
N ASP A 163 -11.36 -7.49 -10.31
CA ASP A 163 -11.24 -6.95 -11.68
C ASP A 163 -10.71 -5.51 -11.66
N TYR A 164 -11.25 -4.65 -10.79
CA TYR A 164 -10.86 -3.24 -10.72
C TYR A 164 -9.44 -3.07 -10.20
N LEU A 165 -9.01 -3.85 -9.20
CA LEU A 165 -7.63 -3.85 -8.73
C LEU A 165 -6.66 -4.35 -9.81
N CYS A 166 -7.01 -5.38 -10.58
CA CYS A 166 -6.19 -5.84 -11.70
C CYS A 166 -6.06 -4.76 -12.78
N ARG A 167 -7.17 -4.11 -13.15
CA ARG A 167 -7.16 -2.99 -14.13
C ARG A 167 -6.32 -1.82 -13.65
N PHE A 168 -6.42 -1.49 -12.36
CA PHE A 168 -5.59 -0.48 -11.74
C PHE A 168 -4.11 -0.83 -11.83
N LEU A 169 -3.71 -2.04 -11.45
CA LEU A 169 -2.32 -2.48 -11.55
C LEU A 169 -1.80 -2.45 -13.00
N GLU A 170 -2.60 -2.89 -13.96
CA GLU A 170 -2.26 -2.82 -15.39
C GLU A 170 -2.08 -1.36 -15.88
N ALA A 171 -2.97 -0.45 -15.49
CA ALA A 171 -2.86 0.97 -15.81
C ALA A 171 -1.66 1.61 -15.10
N TRP A 172 -1.43 1.25 -13.83
CA TRP A 172 -0.40 1.80 -12.98
C TRP A 172 0.98 1.41 -13.48
N LEU A 173 1.18 0.18 -13.97
CA LEU A 173 2.44 -0.26 -14.57
C LEU A 173 2.76 0.44 -15.90
N LYS A 174 1.78 1.04 -16.59
CA LYS A 174 2.08 1.92 -17.74
C LYS A 174 2.69 3.25 -17.29
N VAL A 175 2.39 3.68 -16.07
CA VAL A 175 2.97 4.88 -15.46
C VAL A 175 4.29 4.56 -14.76
N PHE A 176 4.40 3.40 -14.12
CA PHE A 176 5.58 2.97 -13.35
C PHE A 176 6.15 1.64 -13.88
N PRO A 177 6.62 1.59 -15.15
CA PRO A 177 7.02 0.34 -15.80
C PRO A 177 8.19 -0.37 -15.11
N GLU A 178 9.05 0.35 -14.39
CA GLU A 178 10.18 -0.18 -13.61
C GLU A 178 9.72 -1.08 -12.44
N MET A 179 8.43 -1.06 -12.11
CA MET A 179 7.82 -1.91 -11.09
C MET A 179 7.40 -3.28 -11.65
N SER A 180 7.39 -3.43 -12.98
CA SER A 180 7.18 -4.71 -13.64
C SER A 180 8.23 -5.74 -13.18
N GLN A 181 7.82 -7.00 -13.08
CA GLN A 181 8.67 -8.13 -12.68
C GLN A 181 9.22 -8.10 -11.25
N LYS A 182 8.89 -7.08 -10.43
CA LYS A 182 9.18 -7.11 -9.00
C LYS A 182 8.48 -8.27 -8.31
N ASN A 183 9.08 -8.76 -7.22
CA ASN A 183 8.43 -9.69 -6.31
C ASN A 183 7.20 -9.01 -5.72
N PHE A 184 6.01 -9.44 -6.12
CA PHE A 184 4.77 -8.74 -5.79
C PHE A 184 4.03 -9.43 -4.65
N TYR A 185 3.59 -8.66 -3.67
CA TYR A 185 2.81 -9.11 -2.53
C TYR A 185 1.54 -8.30 -2.38
N LEU A 186 0.48 -8.97 -1.96
CA LEU A 186 -0.76 -8.32 -1.52
C LEU A 186 -0.80 -8.37 0.00
N ALA A 187 -0.89 -7.21 0.64
CA ALA A 187 -1.00 -7.11 2.09
C ALA A 187 -2.20 -6.26 2.48
N GLY A 188 -2.88 -6.62 3.56
CA GLY A 188 -4.00 -5.82 4.03
C GLY A 188 -4.59 -6.29 5.35
N GLU A 189 -5.49 -5.47 5.89
CA GLU A 189 -6.13 -5.68 7.19
C GLU A 189 -7.66 -5.81 7.08
N SER A 190 -8.28 -6.59 7.98
CA SER A 190 -9.73 -6.66 8.14
C SER A 190 -10.42 -7.23 6.89
N TYR A 191 -11.44 -6.56 6.35
CA TYR A 191 -12.14 -6.98 5.13
C TYR A 191 -11.24 -7.05 3.88
N ALA A 192 -10.02 -6.49 3.95
CA ALA A 192 -9.02 -6.70 2.90
C ALA A 192 -8.65 -8.18 2.72
N GLY A 193 -8.89 -9.04 3.72
CA GLY A 193 -8.84 -10.49 3.57
C GLY A 193 -9.65 -11.01 2.38
N MET A 194 -10.91 -10.58 2.28
CA MET A 194 -11.80 -10.90 1.18
C MET A 194 -11.29 -10.26 -0.12
N TYR A 195 -11.03 -8.96 -0.13
CA TYR A 195 -10.58 -8.24 -1.33
C TYR A 195 -9.32 -8.84 -1.97
N LEU A 196 -8.30 -9.07 -1.15
CA LEU A 196 -6.99 -9.48 -1.63
C LEU A 196 -6.94 -10.98 -1.96
N SER A 197 -7.76 -11.81 -1.31
CA SER A 197 -7.87 -13.23 -1.67
C SER A 197 -8.45 -13.40 -3.08
N TYR A 198 -9.53 -12.67 -3.41
CA TYR A 198 -10.13 -12.71 -4.75
C TYR A 198 -9.22 -12.07 -5.81
N THR A 199 -8.51 -11.00 -5.43
CA THR A 199 -7.51 -10.37 -6.30
C THR A 199 -6.35 -11.31 -6.59
N ALA A 200 -5.83 -11.99 -5.57
CA ALA A 200 -4.76 -12.98 -5.74
C ALA A 200 -5.18 -14.14 -6.65
N ALA A 201 -6.38 -14.68 -6.45
CA ALA A 201 -6.93 -15.73 -7.31
C ALA A 201 -7.01 -15.27 -8.78
N THR A 202 -7.46 -14.03 -9.01
CA THR A 202 -7.55 -13.43 -10.35
C THR A 202 -6.17 -13.26 -11.00
N ILE A 203 -5.19 -12.74 -10.25
CA ILE A 203 -3.80 -12.60 -10.73
C ILE A 203 -3.20 -13.97 -11.03
N HIS A 204 -3.40 -14.95 -10.14
CA HIS A 204 -2.87 -16.30 -10.31
C HIS A 204 -3.43 -16.97 -11.58
N ALA A 205 -4.73 -16.82 -11.84
CA ALA A 205 -5.37 -17.32 -13.06
C ALA A 205 -4.78 -16.67 -14.33
N LYS A 206 -4.30 -15.43 -14.24
CA LYS A 206 -3.69 -14.66 -15.34
C LYS A 206 -2.16 -14.61 -15.28
N LYS A 207 -1.49 -15.47 -14.50
CA LYS A 207 -0.04 -15.35 -14.18
C LYS A 207 0.91 -15.25 -15.37
N HIS A 208 0.53 -15.79 -16.54
CA HIS A 208 1.35 -15.71 -17.77
C HIS A 208 1.17 -14.39 -18.54
N GLN A 209 0.14 -13.62 -18.21
CA GLN A 209 -0.22 -12.35 -18.84
C GLN A 209 0.00 -11.17 -17.88
N PHE A 210 0.02 -11.42 -16.56
CA PHE A 210 0.16 -10.39 -15.55
C PHE A 210 1.65 -10.09 -15.27
N PRO A 211 2.13 -8.85 -15.51
CA PRO A 211 3.54 -8.48 -15.41
C PRO A 211 4.10 -8.38 -13.97
N LEU A 212 3.35 -8.83 -12.96
CA LEU A 212 3.76 -8.87 -11.56
C LEU A 212 3.74 -10.33 -11.06
N PRO A 213 4.91 -10.95 -10.84
CA PRO A 213 5.02 -12.24 -10.20
C PRO A 213 4.50 -12.19 -8.75
N LEU A 214 3.27 -12.65 -8.53
CA LEU A 214 2.69 -12.76 -7.19
C LEU A 214 3.46 -13.80 -6.36
N LYS A 215 4.08 -13.36 -5.26
CA LYS A 215 4.91 -14.18 -4.36
C LYS A 215 4.20 -14.58 -3.08
N GLY A 216 3.24 -13.79 -2.60
CA GLY A 216 2.51 -14.13 -1.38
C GLY A 216 1.44 -13.12 -1.00
N LEU A 217 0.68 -13.50 0.02
CA LEU A 217 -0.31 -12.65 0.68
C LEU A 217 0.06 -12.51 2.16
N LEU A 218 -0.17 -11.32 2.72
CA LEU A 218 -0.09 -11.06 4.16
C LEU A 218 -1.42 -10.43 4.63
N LEU A 219 -2.22 -11.19 5.36
CA LEU A 219 -3.55 -10.78 5.78
C LEU A 219 -3.60 -10.67 7.29
N ILE A 220 -3.91 -9.47 7.80
CA ILE A 220 -3.84 -9.09 9.21
C ILE A 220 -5.26 -8.95 9.75
N ASP A 221 -5.56 -9.63 10.85
CA ASP A 221 -6.88 -9.61 11.51
C ASP A 221 -8.06 -9.72 10.50
N ALA A 222 -7.88 -10.60 9.53
CA ALA A 222 -8.64 -10.60 8.29
C ALA A 222 -9.93 -11.42 8.34
N VAL A 223 -10.95 -10.95 7.61
CA VAL A 223 -12.19 -11.71 7.37
C VAL A 223 -11.99 -12.64 6.17
N PHE A 224 -12.44 -13.89 6.31
CA PHE A 224 -12.37 -14.93 5.26
C PHE A 224 -13.71 -15.59 4.94
N SER A 225 -14.72 -15.35 5.78
CA SER A 225 -16.06 -15.89 5.63
C SER A 225 -17.05 -14.93 6.27
N GLU A 226 -18.18 -14.70 5.60
CA GLU A 226 -19.36 -14.05 6.18
C GLU A 226 -20.28 -15.07 6.88
#